data_AF-A0A2G5TK55-F1
#
_entry.id   AF-A0A2G5TK55-F1
#
_cell.length_a   1.000
_cell.length_b   1.000
_cell.length_c   1.000
_cell.angle_alpha   90.00
_cell.angle_beta   90.00
_cell.angle_gamma   90.00
#
_symmetry.space_group_name_H-M   'P 1'
#
loop_
_entity.id
_entity.type
_entity.pdbx_description
1 polymer ?
#
loop_
_entity_poly.entity_id
_entity_poly.type
_entity_poly.pdbx_seq_one_letter_code
_entity_poly.pdbx_strand_id
1 'polypeptide(L)'
;MASKSSSSTEPTWTTTLGKALAPRSVWPDKDELLDVVYWGKQVLSLLVGFVFGITPMTGLLGIISYVVISSVVAQHYVTKFQKVDEEEVGGFWELSKEGFGAAFATYMISCSVVDALNDFSSESQGFWAITPAIFTLTKVSDWTIIAEDASEINIDNLKSFISSEKAADPVFAGFGLQDNEPTIIHHFGMNAPTGFQYPLFSAGFVLSRTVVESIRKFDQMENGFSIDVKYEFSMLLHKKINVHLRHEPSLFCCGNDSNTCIIRCSNPLLSSFPIQDSEIHLMIKTFEGHHKNRLEVLKNTWTSGVKRVEYCSDKEDRAIPTVDLGIGNTERGHCAKTWAIFRRFIDVSGAGAKWLVIADDDTLMNWKRLKQMLKMYDPNDKIIIGERYGFGFSIDGLSGYDYPTGGSGMIFTRSAIESILKVCPSCAADTDPDDMTIGICATSSGIPIVHESRLHQARPQDYAPGYLKDPISFHKFTDIDPIAVYYKYLFDFEDHVQQNQDSDKTEL
;
A
#
# COMPACT_ATOMS: atom_id res chain seq x y z
N MET A 1 -5.27 -63.15 61.49
CA MET A 1 -3.96 -62.81 60.89
C MET A 1 -4.21 -61.79 59.79
N ALA A 2 -3.24 -60.90 59.63
CA ALA A 2 -3.31 -59.55 59.07
C ALA A 2 -4.00 -59.38 57.70
N SER A 3 -4.64 -58.22 57.57
CA SER A 3 -5.13 -57.60 56.35
C SER A 3 -4.02 -57.36 55.33
N LYS A 4 -4.40 -57.38 54.04
CA LYS A 4 -3.87 -56.46 53.03
C LYS A 4 -4.99 -56.12 52.05
N SER A 5 -5.60 -54.97 52.27
CA SER A 5 -6.32 -54.22 51.23
C SER A 5 -5.29 -53.64 50.26
N SER A 6 -5.38 -53.95 48.98
CA SER A 6 -4.75 -53.15 47.93
C SER A 6 -5.87 -52.53 47.09
N SER A 7 -6.29 -51.33 47.48
CA SER A 7 -7.04 -50.44 46.62
C SER A 7 -6.12 -50.00 45.47
N SER A 8 -6.36 -50.51 44.27
CA SER A 8 -5.79 -49.93 43.05
C SER A 8 -6.52 -48.63 42.75
N THR A 9 -6.04 -47.53 43.32
CA THR A 9 -6.50 -46.18 42.99
C THR A 9 -5.98 -45.86 41.59
N GLU A 10 -6.86 -45.68 40.61
CA GLU A 10 -6.46 -45.19 39.29
C GLU A 10 -5.74 -43.84 39.42
N PRO A 11 -4.63 -43.61 38.73
CA PRO A 11 -3.89 -42.36 38.82
C PRO A 11 -4.73 -41.21 38.28
N THR A 12 -4.97 -40.20 39.12
CA THR A 12 -5.59 -38.93 38.69
C THR A 12 -4.63 -38.14 37.79
N TRP A 13 -5.13 -37.48 36.73
CA TRP A 13 -4.32 -36.71 35.76
C TRP A 13 -3.33 -35.71 36.40
N THR A 14 -3.66 -35.14 37.55
CA THR A 14 -2.78 -34.24 38.32
C THR A 14 -1.54 -34.95 38.86
N THR A 15 -1.68 -36.21 39.26
CA THR A 15 -0.57 -37.04 39.75
C THR A 15 0.35 -37.47 38.63
N THR A 16 -0.21 -37.82 37.46
CA THR A 16 0.56 -38.13 36.25
C THR A 16 1.31 -36.91 35.72
N LEU A 17 0.68 -35.74 35.72
CA LEU A 17 1.34 -34.48 35.35
C LEU A 17 2.47 -34.11 36.34
N GLY A 18 2.26 -34.33 37.64
CA GLY A 18 3.28 -34.15 38.66
C GLY A 18 4.50 -35.07 38.45
N LYS A 19 4.27 -36.35 38.11
CA LYS A 19 5.33 -37.29 37.73
C LYS A 19 6.04 -36.86 36.44
N ALA A 20 5.29 -36.36 35.44
CA ALA A 20 5.83 -35.95 34.14
C ALA A 20 6.82 -34.78 34.26
N LEU A 21 6.60 -33.86 35.21
CA LEU A 21 7.45 -32.70 35.43
C LEU A 21 8.58 -32.95 36.45
N ALA A 22 8.50 -34.04 37.22
CA ALA A 22 9.55 -34.45 38.13
C ALA A 22 10.58 -35.34 37.40
N PRO A 23 11.89 -35.09 37.59
CA PRO A 23 12.92 -35.94 37.00
C PRO A 23 12.96 -37.30 37.70
N ARG A 24 13.23 -38.37 36.93
CA ARG A 24 13.38 -39.75 37.43
C ARG A 24 12.16 -40.30 38.16
N SER A 25 10.97 -40.01 37.65
CA SER A 25 9.74 -40.58 38.18
C SER A 25 9.65 -42.07 37.87
N VAL A 26 8.96 -42.83 38.73
CA VAL A 26 8.70 -44.25 38.51
C VAL A 26 7.43 -44.40 37.67
N TRP A 27 7.53 -45.16 36.59
CA TRP A 27 6.46 -45.44 35.64
C TRP A 27 6.15 -46.95 35.66
N PRO A 28 5.22 -47.42 36.52
CA PRO A 28 4.89 -48.84 36.63
C PRO A 28 4.17 -49.39 35.38
N ASP A 29 3.48 -48.49 34.68
CA ASP A 29 2.80 -48.74 33.43
C ASP A 29 3.50 -47.90 32.34
N LYS A 30 3.98 -48.57 31.29
CA LYS A 30 4.64 -47.89 30.17
C LYS A 30 3.66 -47.03 29.37
N ASP A 31 2.38 -47.41 29.35
CA ASP A 31 1.36 -46.69 28.59
C ASP A 31 1.07 -45.32 29.23
N GLU A 32 1.16 -45.21 30.57
CA GLU A 32 1.09 -43.92 31.30
C GLU A 32 2.21 -42.95 30.87
N LEU A 33 3.42 -43.48 30.61
CA LEU A 33 4.55 -42.67 30.14
C LEU A 33 4.42 -42.32 28.65
N LEU A 34 3.94 -43.25 27.82
CA LEU A 34 3.68 -43.00 26.40
C LEU A 34 2.60 -41.94 26.19
N ASP A 35 1.56 -41.91 27.02
CA ASP A 35 0.55 -40.84 27.03
C ASP A 35 1.17 -39.47 27.36
N VAL A 36 2.10 -39.40 28.30
CA VAL A 36 2.83 -38.16 28.61
C VAL A 36 3.69 -37.72 27.42
N VAL A 37 4.35 -38.66 26.75
CA VAL A 37 5.12 -38.37 25.53
C VAL A 37 4.21 -37.89 24.40
N TYR A 38 3.04 -38.51 24.23
CA TYR A 38 2.02 -38.11 23.24
C TYR A 38 1.64 -36.63 23.43
N TRP A 39 1.21 -36.24 24.64
CA TRP A 39 0.79 -34.86 24.92
C TRP A 39 1.96 -33.88 24.91
N GLY A 40 3.13 -34.30 25.39
CA GLY A 40 4.37 -33.51 25.29
C GLY A 40 4.74 -33.19 23.85
N LYS A 41 4.58 -34.16 22.93
CA LYS A 41 4.76 -33.92 21.49
C LYS A 41 3.74 -32.92 20.95
N GLN A 42 2.46 -32.98 21.34
CA GLN A 42 1.47 -31.99 20.87
C GLN A 42 1.86 -30.55 21.24
N VAL A 43 2.31 -30.34 22.49
CA VAL A 43 2.77 -29.01 22.95
C VAL A 43 4.01 -28.58 22.19
N LEU A 44 4.99 -29.47 22.01
CA LEU A 44 6.19 -29.19 21.23
C LEU A 44 5.84 -28.82 19.77
N SER A 45 4.90 -29.52 19.15
CA SER A 45 4.46 -29.25 17.77
C SER A 45 3.82 -27.89 17.60
N LEU A 46 3.02 -27.44 18.58
CA LEU A 46 2.48 -26.08 18.58
C LEU A 46 3.59 -25.02 18.68
N LEU A 47 4.55 -25.22 19.59
CA LEU A 47 5.67 -24.28 19.76
C LEU A 47 6.58 -24.21 18.53
N VAL A 48 6.97 -25.38 18.00
CA VAL A 48 7.80 -25.45 16.79
C VAL A 48 7.04 -24.90 15.59
N GLY A 49 5.75 -25.22 15.45
CA GLY A 49 4.92 -24.71 14.36
C GLY A 49 4.79 -23.19 14.39
N PHE A 50 4.61 -22.60 15.57
CA PHE A 50 4.61 -21.14 15.73
C PHE A 50 5.95 -20.50 15.37
N VAL A 51 7.07 -21.04 15.86
CA VAL A 51 8.41 -20.52 15.56
C VAL A 51 8.72 -20.67 14.06
N PHE A 52 8.41 -21.83 13.47
CA PHE A 52 8.68 -22.10 12.07
C PHE A 52 7.75 -21.32 11.14
N GLY A 53 6.54 -20.94 11.57
CA GLY A 53 5.69 -20.01 10.80
C GLY A 53 6.19 -18.55 10.83
N ILE A 54 7.00 -18.16 11.82
CA ILE A 54 7.63 -16.83 11.86
C ILE A 54 8.95 -16.80 11.08
N THR A 55 9.68 -17.91 11.07
CA THR A 55 10.96 -18.03 10.35
C THR A 55 10.76 -18.61 8.95
N PRO A 56 11.67 -18.41 7.97
CA PRO A 56 11.49 -18.91 6.61
C PRO A 56 11.76 -20.43 6.46
N MET A 57 11.38 -21.24 7.45
CA MET A 57 11.64 -22.69 7.50
C MET A 57 10.47 -23.46 6.85
N THR A 58 10.35 -23.33 5.53
CA THR A 58 9.23 -23.91 4.76
C THR A 58 9.62 -25.15 3.95
N GLY A 59 8.61 -25.85 3.42
CA GLY A 59 8.79 -26.99 2.53
C GLY A 59 9.50 -28.18 3.16
N LEU A 60 10.29 -28.90 2.35
CA LEU A 60 10.94 -30.15 2.75
C LEU A 60 11.93 -29.96 3.92
N LEU A 61 12.64 -28.82 3.97
CA LEU A 61 13.59 -28.53 5.03
C LEU A 61 12.89 -28.35 6.39
N GLY A 62 11.75 -27.66 6.43
CA GLY A 62 10.93 -27.52 7.64
C GLY A 62 10.41 -28.87 8.14
N ILE A 63 9.90 -29.71 7.23
CA ILE A 63 9.40 -31.05 7.55
C ILE A 63 10.51 -31.94 8.14
N ILE A 64 11.67 -32.02 7.48
CA ILE A 64 12.80 -32.83 7.97
C ILE A 64 13.27 -32.33 9.34
N SER A 65 13.38 -31.01 9.51
CA SER A 65 13.80 -30.40 10.77
C SER A 65 12.83 -30.73 11.90
N TYR A 66 11.51 -30.64 11.65
CA TYR A 66 10.49 -31.01 12.63
C TYR A 66 10.58 -32.49 13.04
N VAL A 67 10.74 -33.41 12.07
CA VAL A 67 10.88 -34.85 12.35
C VAL A 67 12.07 -35.12 13.27
N VAL A 68 13.21 -34.47 13.01
CA VAL A 68 14.43 -34.58 13.82
C VAL A 68 14.19 -34.02 15.23
N ILE A 69 13.66 -32.80 15.33
CA ILE A 69 13.40 -32.14 16.63
C ILE A 69 12.44 -32.97 17.48
N SER A 70 11.31 -33.40 16.91
CA SER A 70 10.29 -34.18 17.62
C SER A 70 10.84 -35.50 18.16
N SER A 71 11.64 -36.21 17.35
CA SER A 71 12.24 -37.50 17.74
C SER A 71 13.32 -37.32 18.80
N VAL A 72 14.21 -36.34 18.63
CA VAL A 72 15.32 -36.07 19.57
C VAL A 72 14.79 -35.60 20.93
N VAL A 73 13.80 -34.70 20.96
CA VAL A 73 13.23 -34.21 22.22
C VAL A 73 12.52 -35.32 22.99
N ALA A 74 11.74 -36.17 22.31
CA ALA A 74 11.09 -37.31 22.95
C ALA A 74 12.11 -38.30 23.53
N GLN A 75 13.15 -38.63 22.76
CA GLN A 75 14.21 -39.55 23.21
C GLN A 75 15.00 -38.96 24.38
N HIS A 76 15.32 -37.67 24.34
CA HIS A 76 16.00 -36.99 25.44
C HIS A 76 15.14 -36.95 26.71
N TYR A 77 13.84 -36.71 26.56
CA TYR A 77 12.90 -36.71 27.68
C TYR A 77 12.87 -38.08 28.39
N VAL A 78 12.72 -39.18 27.65
CA VAL A 78 12.64 -40.52 28.27
C VAL A 78 13.99 -40.95 28.86
N THR A 79 15.07 -40.88 28.07
CA THR A 79 16.36 -41.47 28.46
C THR A 79 17.19 -40.60 29.41
N LYS A 80 17.12 -39.26 29.27
CA LYS A 80 17.94 -38.33 30.08
C LYS A 80 17.16 -37.71 31.23
N PHE A 81 15.91 -37.30 30.99
CA PHE A 81 15.11 -36.63 32.01
C PHE A 81 14.40 -37.63 32.94
N GLN A 82 13.67 -38.60 32.38
CA GLN A 82 13.03 -39.67 33.16
C GLN A 82 13.98 -40.80 33.53
N LYS A 83 15.12 -40.95 32.83
CA LYS A 83 16.10 -42.03 33.03
C LYS A 83 15.50 -43.44 32.94
N VAL A 84 14.52 -43.60 32.06
CA VAL A 84 13.94 -44.91 31.73
C VAL A 84 14.77 -45.52 30.61
N ASP A 85 14.99 -46.84 30.69
CA ASP A 85 15.69 -47.55 29.62
C ASP A 85 14.81 -47.56 28.36
N GLU A 86 15.42 -47.27 27.21
CA GLU A 86 14.68 -47.19 25.95
C GLU A 86 14.07 -48.55 25.58
N GLU A 87 14.71 -49.65 25.97
CA GLU A 87 14.18 -51.00 25.72
C GLU A 87 12.91 -51.30 26.54
N GLU A 88 12.73 -50.66 27.71
CA GLU A 88 11.55 -50.85 28.57
C GLU A 88 10.29 -50.20 27.95
N VAL A 89 10.46 -49.22 27.06
CA VAL A 89 9.37 -48.51 26.38
C VAL A 89 9.20 -48.91 24.92
N GLY A 90 9.80 -50.03 24.49
CA GLY A 90 9.66 -50.57 23.13
C GLY A 90 10.68 -50.03 22.11
N GLY A 91 11.73 -49.35 22.57
CA GLY A 91 12.83 -48.86 21.75
C GLY A 91 12.52 -47.57 21.00
N PHE A 92 13.53 -47.08 20.28
CA PHE A 92 13.49 -45.82 19.52
C PHE A 92 12.26 -45.69 18.62
N TRP A 93 11.86 -46.78 17.94
CA TRP A 93 10.78 -46.74 16.95
C TRP A 93 9.39 -46.62 17.57
N GLU A 94 9.13 -47.26 18.71
CA GLU A 94 7.86 -47.14 19.44
C GLU A 94 7.74 -45.70 19.96
N LEU A 95 8.79 -45.20 20.61
CA LEU A 95 8.85 -43.83 21.13
C LEU A 95 8.73 -42.77 20.04
N SER A 96 9.38 -42.95 18.89
CA SER A 96 9.35 -41.97 17.79
C SER A 96 7.97 -41.94 17.11
N LYS A 97 7.32 -43.09 16.94
CA LYS A 97 6.00 -43.19 16.31
C LYS A 97 4.86 -42.74 17.21
N GLU A 98 5.03 -42.85 18.53
CA GLU A 98 3.99 -42.50 19.50
C GLU A 98 3.46 -41.07 19.27
N GLY A 99 2.16 -40.93 19.03
CA GLY A 99 1.51 -39.65 18.72
C GLY A 99 2.02 -38.88 17.50
N PHE A 100 2.93 -39.43 16.68
CA PHE A 100 3.63 -38.66 15.64
C PHE A 100 2.69 -38.09 14.58
N GLY A 101 1.73 -38.88 14.09
CA GLY A 101 0.81 -38.44 13.04
C GLY A 101 -0.05 -37.25 13.49
N ALA A 102 -0.58 -37.30 14.71
CA ALA A 102 -1.36 -36.21 15.29
C ALA A 102 -0.48 -34.97 15.55
N ALA A 103 0.70 -35.17 16.14
CA ALA A 103 1.66 -34.10 16.41
C ALA A 103 2.12 -33.39 15.12
N PHE A 104 2.36 -34.17 14.05
CA PHE A 104 2.70 -33.64 12.73
C PHE A 104 1.56 -32.81 12.13
N ALA A 105 0.31 -33.26 12.26
CA ALA A 105 -0.85 -32.47 11.85
C ALA A 105 -0.95 -31.15 12.63
N THR A 106 -0.74 -31.18 13.96
CA THR A 106 -0.72 -29.99 14.81
C THR A 106 0.36 -28.99 14.39
N TYR A 107 1.56 -29.47 14.07
CA TYR A 107 2.65 -28.67 13.51
C TYR A 107 2.23 -28.02 12.18
N MET A 108 1.71 -28.81 11.24
CA MET A 108 1.29 -28.31 9.92
C MET A 108 0.21 -27.23 10.05
N ILE A 109 -0.81 -27.46 10.87
CA ILE A 109 -1.89 -26.49 11.10
C ILE A 109 -1.35 -25.23 11.77
N SER A 110 -0.50 -25.35 12.79
CA SER A 110 0.08 -24.20 13.48
C SER A 110 0.93 -23.35 12.53
N CYS A 111 1.76 -23.96 11.68
CA CYS A 111 2.50 -23.23 10.64
C CYS A 111 1.53 -22.56 9.67
N SER A 112 0.55 -23.29 9.11
CA SER A 112 -0.39 -22.73 8.14
C SER A 112 -1.25 -21.60 8.71
N VAL A 113 -1.61 -21.64 10.00
CA VAL A 113 -2.34 -20.55 10.64
C VAL A 113 -1.45 -19.32 10.83
N VAL A 114 -0.20 -19.48 11.25
CA VAL A 114 0.74 -18.35 11.36
C VAL A 114 1.07 -17.79 9.98
N ASP A 115 1.31 -18.64 9.00
CA ASP A 115 1.48 -18.24 7.60
C ASP A 115 0.24 -17.49 7.11
N ALA A 116 -0.97 -18.00 7.31
CA ALA A 116 -2.21 -17.32 6.91
C ALA A 116 -2.45 -15.99 7.66
N LEU A 117 -2.06 -15.90 8.93
CA LEU A 117 -2.12 -14.66 9.69
C LEU A 117 -1.06 -13.65 9.21
N ASN A 118 0.08 -14.11 8.72
CA ASN A 118 1.12 -13.29 8.09
C ASN A 118 0.78 -12.96 6.63
N ASP A 119 0.04 -13.82 5.92
CA ASP A 119 -0.36 -13.68 4.51
C ASP A 119 -1.38 -12.53 4.30
N PHE A 120 -2.07 -12.12 5.37
CA PHE A 120 -2.85 -10.87 5.36
C PHE A 120 -1.99 -9.59 5.27
N SER A 121 -0.66 -9.69 5.30
CA SER A 121 0.25 -8.53 5.36
C SER A 121 1.21 -8.37 4.18
N SER A 122 1.30 -9.31 3.24
CA SER A 122 1.98 -9.04 1.97
C SER A 122 0.99 -8.50 0.94
N GLU A 123 0.47 -7.30 1.18
CA GLU A 123 -0.13 -6.53 0.10
C GLU A 123 0.90 -6.45 -1.03
N SER A 124 0.51 -6.96 -2.19
CA SER A 124 1.34 -6.98 -3.38
C SER A 124 1.58 -5.54 -3.88
N GLN A 125 2.70 -4.96 -3.45
CA GLN A 125 3.02 -3.54 -3.64
C GLN A 125 2.95 -3.12 -5.12
N GLY A 126 3.29 -4.02 -6.06
CA GLY A 126 3.30 -3.69 -7.49
C GLY A 126 1.99 -3.93 -8.26
N PHE A 127 0.91 -4.44 -7.64
CA PHE A 127 -0.27 -4.84 -8.43
C PHE A 127 -1.01 -3.68 -9.09
N TRP A 128 -0.95 -2.48 -8.50
CA TRP A 128 -1.54 -1.30 -9.11
C TRP A 128 -0.84 -0.88 -10.42
N ALA A 129 0.38 -1.38 -10.68
CA ALA A 129 1.05 -1.23 -11.96
C ALA A 129 0.48 -2.12 -13.08
N ILE A 130 -0.61 -2.86 -12.81
CA ILE A 130 -1.41 -3.72 -13.71
C ILE A 130 -0.66 -4.92 -14.26
N THR A 131 0.48 -4.71 -14.92
CA THR A 131 1.27 -5.79 -15.52
C THR A 131 1.62 -6.85 -14.47
N PRO A 132 2.13 -6.52 -13.27
CA PRO A 132 2.41 -7.52 -12.25
C PRO A 132 1.16 -8.30 -11.80
N ALA A 133 0.02 -7.61 -11.64
CA ALA A 133 -1.25 -8.26 -11.29
C ALA A 133 -1.71 -9.26 -12.38
N ILE A 134 -1.48 -8.95 -13.66
CA ILE A 134 -1.80 -9.86 -14.76
C ILE A 134 -0.91 -11.12 -14.76
N PHE A 135 0.37 -10.97 -14.41
CA PHE A 135 1.31 -12.09 -14.31
C PHE A 135 0.91 -13.11 -13.25
N THR A 136 0.43 -12.63 -12.11
CA THR A 136 0.07 -13.44 -10.93
C THR A 136 -1.32 -14.06 -11.00
N LEU A 137 -2.11 -13.78 -12.06
CA LEU A 137 -3.40 -14.43 -12.27
C LEU A 137 -3.25 -15.96 -12.31
N THR A 138 -3.90 -16.63 -11.36
CA THR A 138 -3.88 -18.10 -11.24
C THR A 138 -4.56 -18.80 -12.42
N LYS A 139 -5.55 -18.13 -13.02
CA LYS A 139 -6.31 -18.59 -14.19
C LYS A 139 -6.54 -17.43 -15.15
N VAL A 140 -6.53 -17.72 -16.45
CA VAL A 140 -6.89 -16.75 -17.49
C VAL A 140 -8.32 -17.00 -17.95
N SER A 141 -9.21 -16.06 -17.62
CA SER A 141 -10.60 -16.04 -18.07
C SER A 141 -10.73 -15.60 -19.53
N ASP A 142 -11.87 -15.86 -20.18
CA ASP A 142 -12.19 -15.34 -21.52
C ASP A 142 -12.07 -13.81 -21.60
N TRP A 143 -12.46 -13.14 -20.51
CA TRP A 143 -12.48 -11.70 -20.38
C TRP A 143 -11.95 -11.32 -19.00
N THR A 144 -11.08 -10.32 -18.96
CA THR A 144 -10.55 -9.72 -17.74
C THR A 144 -10.95 -8.25 -17.71
N ILE A 145 -11.48 -7.80 -16.58
CA ILE A 145 -11.93 -6.42 -16.37
C ILE A 145 -10.98 -5.79 -15.37
N ILE A 146 -10.49 -4.60 -15.68
CA ILE A 146 -9.67 -3.80 -14.78
C ILE A 146 -10.45 -2.53 -14.48
N ALA A 147 -10.72 -2.30 -13.20
CA ALA A 147 -11.53 -1.20 -12.71
C ALA A 147 -11.02 -0.77 -11.32
N GLU A 148 -11.34 0.46 -10.92
CA GLU A 148 -11.04 0.96 -9.58
C GLU A 148 -11.99 0.31 -8.55
N ASP A 149 -11.61 0.34 -7.28
CA ASP A 149 -12.36 -0.24 -6.17
C ASP A 149 -13.77 0.36 -6.01
N ALA A 150 -13.92 1.64 -6.34
CA ALA A 150 -15.20 2.34 -6.31
C ALA A 150 -16.05 2.15 -7.58
N SER A 151 -15.54 1.51 -8.64
CA SER A 151 -16.21 1.44 -9.93
C SER A 151 -17.52 0.62 -9.87
N GLU A 152 -18.58 1.18 -10.46
CA GLU A 152 -19.84 0.45 -10.67
C GLU A 152 -19.87 -0.22 -12.04
N ILE A 153 -20.18 -1.54 -12.07
CA ILE A 153 -20.19 -2.35 -13.30
C ILE A 153 -21.62 -2.83 -13.61
N ASN A 154 -22.14 -2.45 -14.78
CA ASN A 154 -23.39 -2.95 -15.34
C ASN A 154 -23.16 -4.29 -16.06
N ILE A 155 -23.60 -5.37 -15.41
CA ILE A 155 -23.41 -6.74 -15.88
C ILE A 155 -24.19 -7.06 -17.16
N ASP A 156 -25.35 -6.45 -17.39
CA ASP A 156 -26.17 -6.74 -18.57
C ASP A 156 -25.53 -6.14 -19.83
N ASN A 157 -25.07 -4.89 -19.74
CA ASN A 157 -24.31 -4.24 -20.81
C ASN A 157 -22.99 -4.96 -21.07
N LEU A 158 -22.30 -5.42 -20.01
CA LEU A 158 -21.10 -6.24 -20.13
C LEU A 158 -21.37 -7.55 -20.91
N LYS A 159 -22.47 -8.25 -20.61
CA LYS A 159 -22.87 -9.47 -21.32
C LYS A 159 -23.14 -9.20 -22.80
N SER A 160 -23.80 -8.10 -23.12
CA SER A 160 -24.04 -7.68 -24.50
C SER A 160 -22.72 -7.45 -25.24
N PHE A 161 -21.77 -6.75 -24.62
CA PHE A 161 -20.43 -6.53 -25.17
C PHE A 161 -19.68 -7.86 -25.41
N ILE A 162 -19.56 -8.69 -24.37
CA ILE A 162 -18.87 -9.98 -24.43
C ILE A 162 -19.49 -10.92 -25.47
N SER A 163 -20.81 -10.90 -25.65
CA SER A 163 -21.50 -11.73 -26.65
C SER A 163 -21.26 -11.26 -28.08
N SER A 164 -20.90 -9.99 -28.27
CA SER A 164 -20.61 -9.41 -29.58
C SER A 164 -19.15 -9.58 -30.03
N GLU A 165 -18.27 -9.96 -29.12
CA GLU A 165 -16.82 -10.07 -29.32
C GLU A 165 -16.34 -11.52 -29.15
N LYS A 166 -15.14 -11.82 -29.65
CA LYS A 166 -14.51 -13.14 -29.46
C LYS A 166 -13.30 -13.01 -28.54
N ALA A 167 -13.26 -13.81 -27.49
CA ALA A 167 -12.13 -13.86 -26.56
C ALA A 167 -10.81 -14.33 -27.21
N ALA A 168 -10.89 -14.96 -28.39
CA ALA A 168 -9.73 -15.36 -29.18
C ALA A 168 -9.12 -14.19 -29.98
N ASP A 169 -9.88 -13.13 -30.23
CA ASP A 169 -9.39 -11.94 -30.91
C ASP A 169 -8.71 -11.00 -29.91
N PRO A 170 -7.66 -10.25 -30.30
CA PRO A 170 -6.95 -9.37 -29.39
C PRO A 170 -7.75 -8.10 -29.11
N VAL A 171 -8.64 -8.16 -28.12
CA VAL A 171 -9.48 -7.03 -27.68
C VAL A 171 -8.88 -6.35 -26.46
N PHE A 172 -8.69 -5.03 -26.57
CA PHE A 172 -8.38 -4.08 -25.50
C PHE A 172 -9.29 -2.86 -25.69
N ALA A 173 -10.30 -2.70 -24.83
CA ALA A 173 -11.34 -1.68 -25.00
C ALA A 173 -11.62 -0.92 -23.69
N GLY A 174 -11.85 0.37 -23.79
CA GLY A 174 -12.02 1.27 -22.64
C GLY A 174 -12.29 2.71 -23.06
N PHE A 175 -12.33 3.64 -22.11
CA PHE A 175 -12.36 5.08 -22.43
C PHE A 175 -10.93 5.57 -22.72
N GLY A 176 -10.62 5.77 -23.99
CA GLY A 176 -9.30 6.31 -24.40
C GLY A 176 -9.11 7.79 -24.08
N LEU A 177 -8.03 8.08 -23.37
CA LEU A 177 -7.40 9.38 -23.22
C LEU A 177 -6.39 9.61 -24.33
N GLN A 178 -6.17 10.88 -24.65
CA GLN A 178 -5.19 11.31 -25.63
C GLN A 178 -4.59 12.64 -25.19
N ASP A 179 -3.27 12.75 -25.26
CA ASP A 179 -2.56 13.99 -24.96
C ASP A 179 -2.64 14.95 -26.14
N ASN A 180 -2.61 16.25 -25.83
CA ASN A 180 -2.53 17.29 -26.85
C ASN A 180 -1.12 17.41 -27.43
N GLU A 181 -0.10 17.12 -26.63
CA GLU A 181 1.31 17.25 -26.96
C GLU A 181 2.14 16.18 -26.22
N PRO A 182 3.37 15.86 -26.67
CA PRO A 182 4.26 14.97 -25.93
C PRO A 182 4.57 15.52 -24.55
N THR A 183 4.36 14.71 -23.51
CA THR A 183 4.45 15.15 -22.12
C THR A 183 5.65 14.51 -21.41
N ILE A 184 6.13 15.18 -20.35
CA ILE A 184 7.25 14.69 -19.54
C ILE A 184 6.85 13.51 -18.65
N ILE A 185 5.58 13.41 -18.25
CA ILE A 185 5.08 12.34 -17.39
C ILE A 185 5.15 10.96 -18.07
N HIS A 186 5.22 10.91 -19.39
CA HIS A 186 5.41 9.69 -20.17
C HIS A 186 6.90 9.33 -20.42
N HIS A 187 7.82 9.78 -19.56
CA HIS A 187 9.27 9.56 -19.69
C HIS A 187 9.86 9.99 -21.06
N PHE A 188 9.42 11.13 -21.61
CA PHE A 188 9.75 11.55 -22.98
C PHE A 188 9.36 10.50 -24.03
N GLY A 189 8.09 10.06 -23.99
CA GLY A 189 7.48 9.14 -24.95
C GLY A 189 7.41 9.66 -26.39
N MET A 190 8.52 10.16 -26.95
CA MET A 190 8.67 10.70 -28.30
C MET A 190 8.48 9.64 -29.41
N ASN A 191 8.15 8.40 -29.04
CA ASN A 191 7.97 7.27 -29.93
C ASN A 191 6.53 6.71 -29.93
N ALA A 192 5.57 7.39 -29.28
CA ALA A 192 4.18 7.00 -29.42
C ALA A 192 3.68 7.27 -30.86
N PRO A 193 2.86 6.37 -31.42
CA PRO A 193 2.27 6.59 -32.73
C PRO A 193 1.33 7.81 -32.72
N THR A 194 1.13 8.43 -33.88
CA THR A 194 0.17 9.52 -34.02
C THR A 194 -1.23 9.07 -33.61
N GLY A 195 -1.88 9.84 -32.73
CA GLY A 195 -3.21 9.49 -32.23
C GLY A 195 -3.21 8.34 -31.20
N PHE A 196 -2.07 8.09 -30.56
CA PHE A 196 -1.97 7.09 -29.50
C PHE A 196 -2.96 7.39 -28.36
N GLN A 197 -3.63 6.33 -27.88
CA GLN A 197 -4.61 6.41 -26.81
C GLN A 197 -4.30 5.40 -25.72
N TYR A 198 -4.61 5.78 -24.49
CA TYR A 198 -4.43 4.98 -23.28
C TYR A 198 -5.65 5.09 -22.37
N PRO A 199 -5.95 4.10 -21.52
CA PRO A 199 -7.24 4.03 -20.83
C PRO A 199 -7.32 5.03 -19.68
N LEU A 200 -8.52 5.56 -19.45
CA LEU A 200 -8.90 6.22 -18.20
C LEU A 200 -9.31 5.15 -17.18
N PHE A 201 -8.54 4.98 -16.09
CA PHE A 201 -8.78 3.93 -15.10
C PHE A 201 -10.10 4.06 -14.35
N SER A 202 -10.54 5.30 -14.06
CA SER A 202 -11.83 5.53 -13.40
C SER A 202 -13.03 5.08 -14.24
N ALA A 203 -12.88 5.00 -15.56
CA ALA A 203 -13.87 4.42 -16.47
C ALA A 203 -13.69 2.91 -16.70
N GLY A 204 -12.63 2.31 -16.13
CA GLY A 204 -12.24 0.91 -16.33
C GLY A 204 -11.93 0.55 -17.80
N PHE A 205 -11.49 -0.70 -17.99
CA PHE A 205 -11.27 -1.27 -19.32
C PHE A 205 -11.31 -2.80 -19.29
N VAL A 206 -11.40 -3.41 -20.48
CA VAL A 206 -11.48 -4.86 -20.65
C VAL A 206 -10.40 -5.40 -21.56
N LEU A 207 -9.94 -6.60 -21.23
CA LEU A 207 -8.96 -7.38 -21.97
C LEU A 207 -9.54 -8.75 -22.32
N SER A 208 -9.33 -9.18 -23.56
CA SER A 208 -9.59 -10.57 -23.99
C SER A 208 -8.55 -11.56 -23.42
N ARG A 209 -8.91 -12.84 -23.36
CA ARG A 209 -7.98 -13.95 -23.05
C ARG A 209 -6.69 -13.85 -23.86
N THR A 210 -6.79 -13.64 -25.18
CA THR A 210 -5.62 -13.58 -26.07
C THR A 210 -4.63 -12.49 -25.65
N VAL A 211 -5.11 -11.32 -25.23
CA VAL A 211 -4.24 -10.24 -24.74
C VAL A 211 -3.58 -10.63 -23.43
N VAL A 212 -4.34 -11.16 -22.46
CA VAL A 212 -3.82 -11.58 -21.15
C VAL A 212 -2.77 -12.70 -21.29
N GLU A 213 -3.05 -13.73 -22.09
CA GLU A 213 -2.09 -14.80 -22.36
C GLU A 213 -0.82 -14.30 -23.05
N SER A 214 -0.93 -13.24 -23.86
CA SER A 214 0.23 -12.65 -24.52
C SER A 214 1.09 -11.86 -23.53
N ILE A 215 0.48 -11.10 -22.61
CA ILE A 215 1.19 -10.37 -21.54
C ILE A 215 1.98 -11.35 -20.66
N ARG A 216 1.37 -12.48 -20.28
CA ARG A 216 2.01 -13.49 -19.42
C ARG A 216 3.24 -14.17 -20.06
N LYS A 217 3.49 -13.94 -21.35
CA LYS A 217 4.68 -14.44 -22.07
C LYS A 217 5.80 -13.41 -22.16
N PHE A 218 5.67 -12.23 -21.55
CA PHE A 218 6.77 -11.26 -21.57
C PHE A 218 7.86 -11.68 -20.58
N ASP A 219 9.12 -11.64 -21.02
CA ASP A 219 10.25 -12.14 -20.24
C ASP A 219 10.78 -11.11 -19.22
N GLN A 220 10.54 -9.81 -19.42
CA GLN A 220 11.09 -8.71 -18.61
C GLN A 220 10.17 -7.48 -18.58
N MET A 221 10.15 -6.77 -17.45
CA MET A 221 9.68 -5.39 -17.36
C MET A 221 10.81 -4.45 -17.82
N GLU A 222 10.54 -3.57 -18.78
CA GLU A 222 11.59 -2.75 -19.42
C GLU A 222 12.08 -1.59 -18.53
N ASN A 223 11.24 -1.09 -17.62
CA ASN A 223 11.53 0.08 -16.79
C ASN A 223 11.42 -0.25 -15.31
N GLY A 224 12.39 0.23 -14.52
CA GLY A 224 12.36 0.14 -13.06
C GLY A 224 11.44 1.15 -12.38
N PHE A 225 10.81 2.06 -13.12
CA PHE A 225 9.88 3.06 -12.61
C PHE A 225 8.48 2.80 -13.14
N SER A 226 7.48 3.00 -12.30
CA SER A 226 6.05 3.07 -12.64
C SER A 226 5.55 4.46 -12.32
N ILE A 227 5.45 5.31 -13.34
CA ILE A 227 5.07 6.73 -13.21
C ILE A 227 3.67 6.94 -13.75
N ASP A 228 3.46 6.58 -15.02
CA ASP A 228 2.18 6.71 -15.69
C ASP A 228 1.69 5.37 -16.21
N VAL A 229 1.25 4.53 -15.28
CA VAL A 229 0.91 3.12 -15.54
C VAL A 229 -0.10 2.94 -16.67
N LYS A 230 -1.10 3.83 -16.80
CA LYS A 230 -2.12 3.76 -17.88
C LYS A 230 -1.48 3.90 -19.26
N TYR A 231 -0.55 4.84 -19.40
CA TYR A 231 0.19 5.08 -20.62
C TYR A 231 1.24 3.98 -20.86
N GLU A 232 2.02 3.65 -19.83
CA GLU A 232 3.07 2.62 -19.85
C GLU A 232 2.50 1.26 -20.26
N PHE A 233 1.35 0.87 -19.68
CA PHE A 233 0.65 -0.36 -20.01
C PHE A 233 0.22 -0.40 -21.49
N SER A 234 -0.42 0.66 -21.98
CA SER A 234 -0.82 0.76 -23.39
C SER A 234 0.38 0.71 -24.33
N MET A 235 1.48 1.39 -23.97
CA MET A 235 2.71 1.39 -24.77
C MET A 235 3.38 0.03 -24.79
N LEU A 236 3.34 -0.71 -23.69
CA LEU A 236 3.84 -2.09 -23.61
C LEU A 236 3.05 -3.00 -24.57
N LEU A 237 1.72 -2.92 -24.56
CA LEU A 237 0.89 -3.70 -25.48
C LEU A 237 1.13 -3.35 -26.95
N HIS A 238 1.25 -2.05 -27.25
CA HIS A 238 1.57 -1.59 -28.59
C HIS A 238 2.93 -2.15 -29.07
N LYS A 239 4.00 -1.98 -28.28
CA LYS A 239 5.35 -2.38 -28.67
C LYS A 239 5.54 -3.89 -28.76
N LYS A 240 4.97 -4.67 -27.84
CA LYS A 240 5.23 -6.10 -27.73
C LYS A 240 4.30 -6.96 -28.57
N ILE A 241 3.03 -6.56 -28.71
CA ILE A 241 1.98 -7.38 -29.34
C ILE A 241 1.12 -6.63 -30.36
N ASN A 242 1.45 -5.36 -30.65
CA ASN A 242 0.75 -4.51 -31.63
C ASN A 242 -0.76 -4.35 -31.35
N VAL A 243 -1.14 -4.39 -30.06
CA VAL A 243 -2.52 -4.18 -29.61
C VAL A 243 -2.68 -2.73 -29.15
N HIS A 244 -3.77 -2.09 -29.57
CA HIS A 244 -4.09 -0.70 -29.27
C HIS A 244 -5.40 -0.64 -28.50
N LEU A 245 -5.55 0.40 -27.67
CA LEU A 245 -6.82 0.67 -27.02
C LEU A 245 -7.88 1.04 -28.06
N ARG A 246 -9.04 0.41 -27.98
CA ARG A 246 -10.25 0.81 -28.69
C ARG A 246 -11.07 1.75 -27.81
N HIS A 247 -11.17 3.01 -28.20
CA HIS A 247 -11.95 4.03 -27.50
C HIS A 247 -13.47 3.78 -27.65
N GLU A 248 -14.13 3.46 -26.54
CA GLU A 248 -15.54 3.05 -26.48
C GLU A 248 -16.33 3.89 -25.45
N PRO A 249 -16.53 5.20 -25.70
CA PRO A 249 -17.04 6.15 -24.70
C PRO A 249 -18.52 5.97 -24.36
N SER A 250 -19.27 5.21 -25.17
CA SER A 250 -20.65 4.82 -24.89
C SER A 250 -20.76 3.60 -23.96
N LEU A 251 -19.68 2.84 -23.81
CA LEU A 251 -19.60 1.62 -23.00
C LEU A 251 -18.77 1.83 -21.73
N PHE A 252 -17.75 2.67 -21.77
CA PHE A 252 -16.94 3.04 -20.61
C PHE A 252 -17.12 4.54 -20.43
N CYS A 253 -17.79 4.99 -19.38
CA CYS A 253 -18.34 6.35 -19.35
C CYS A 253 -17.74 7.18 -18.23
N CYS A 254 -17.33 8.39 -18.59
CA CYS A 254 -16.92 9.44 -17.67
C CYS A 254 -17.55 10.77 -18.10
N GLY A 255 -18.58 11.23 -17.39
CA GLY A 255 -19.33 12.44 -17.75
C GLY A 255 -20.77 12.12 -18.18
N ASN A 256 -21.03 12.07 -19.49
CA ASN A 256 -22.39 11.85 -20.00
C ASN A 256 -22.80 10.38 -19.85
N ASP A 257 -23.77 10.11 -18.98
CA ASP A 257 -24.31 8.78 -18.78
C ASP A 257 -25.03 8.26 -20.03
N SER A 258 -24.50 7.17 -20.60
CA SER A 258 -25.21 6.37 -21.58
C SER A 258 -25.96 5.22 -20.89
N ASN A 259 -27.12 4.85 -21.42
CA ASN A 259 -27.83 3.65 -20.98
C ASN A 259 -27.04 2.36 -21.27
N THR A 260 -26.11 2.42 -22.24
CA THR A 260 -25.23 1.29 -22.62
C THR A 260 -23.97 1.19 -21.79
N CYS A 261 -23.80 2.03 -20.77
CA CYS A 261 -22.58 2.06 -19.97
C CYS A 261 -22.35 0.73 -19.23
N ILE A 262 -21.18 0.15 -19.43
CA ILE A 262 -20.65 -1.01 -18.72
C ILE A 262 -20.01 -0.56 -17.41
N ILE A 263 -19.07 0.39 -17.45
CA ILE A 263 -18.37 0.89 -16.26
C ILE A 263 -18.52 2.41 -16.22
N ARG A 264 -18.93 2.93 -15.06
CA ARG A 264 -19.02 4.36 -14.80
C ARG A 264 -17.87 4.84 -13.95
N CYS A 265 -17.37 6.03 -14.26
CA CYS A 265 -16.59 6.82 -13.33
C CYS A 265 -17.42 7.11 -12.08
N SER A 266 -17.14 6.37 -11.01
CA SER A 266 -17.78 6.60 -9.73
C SER A 266 -17.27 7.89 -9.11
N ASN A 267 -18.18 8.62 -8.45
CA ASN A 267 -17.76 9.57 -7.43
C ASN A 267 -17.60 8.76 -6.13
N PRO A 268 -16.51 8.93 -5.37
CA PRO A 268 -16.29 8.16 -4.15
C PRO A 268 -17.50 8.29 -3.21
N LEU A 269 -18.04 7.14 -2.79
CA LEU A 269 -19.14 7.08 -1.82
C LEU A 269 -18.67 7.74 -0.51
N LEU A 270 -19.45 8.70 0.00
CA LEU A 270 -19.10 9.47 1.19
C LEU A 270 -19.14 8.60 2.47
N SER A 271 -18.02 7.98 2.83
CA SER A 271 -17.61 7.99 4.23
C SER A 271 -17.16 9.42 4.57
N SER A 272 -17.64 9.98 5.67
CA SER A 272 -17.34 11.36 6.03
C SER A 272 -16.95 11.43 7.50
N PHE A 273 -15.65 11.48 7.74
CA PHE A 273 -15.08 11.86 9.03
C PHE A 273 -15.16 13.38 9.17
N PRO A 274 -15.58 13.91 10.34
CA PRO A 274 -15.54 15.34 10.58
C PRO A 274 -14.08 15.81 10.57
N ILE A 275 -13.82 16.96 9.94
CA ILE A 275 -12.48 17.58 9.89
C ILE A 275 -12.56 19.04 10.26
N GLN A 276 -11.72 19.47 11.20
CA GLN A 276 -11.55 20.85 11.60
C GLN A 276 -10.26 21.43 11.02
N ASP A 277 -10.26 22.72 10.68
CA ASP A 277 -9.05 23.37 10.15
C ASP A 277 -7.86 23.32 11.13
N SER A 278 -8.11 23.21 12.45
CA SER A 278 -7.06 23.07 13.46
C SER A 278 -6.36 21.72 13.43
N GLU A 279 -6.96 20.71 12.80
CA GLU A 279 -6.42 19.35 12.69
C GLU A 279 -5.43 19.21 11.53
N ILE A 280 -5.40 20.17 10.60
CA ILE A 280 -4.54 20.14 9.42
C ILE A 280 -3.45 21.19 9.58
N HIS A 281 -2.19 20.79 9.43
CA HIS A 281 -1.06 21.70 9.38
C HIS A 281 -0.42 21.61 7.99
N LEU A 282 -0.35 22.74 7.29
CA LEU A 282 0.35 22.88 6.03
C LEU A 282 1.79 23.35 6.26
N MET A 283 2.77 22.65 5.69
CA MET A 283 4.17 23.07 5.71
C MET A 283 4.73 23.09 4.29
N ILE A 284 5.10 24.28 3.82
CA ILE A 284 5.63 24.50 2.47
C ILE A 284 7.15 24.40 2.51
N LYS A 285 7.73 23.52 1.69
CA LYS A 285 9.20 23.46 1.50
C LYS A 285 9.64 24.58 0.57
N THR A 286 10.61 25.37 1.01
CA THR A 286 11.18 26.47 0.21
C THR A 286 12.63 26.74 0.61
N PHE A 287 13.25 27.77 0.02
CA PHE A 287 14.55 28.31 0.40
C PHE A 287 14.63 29.81 0.08
N GLU A 288 15.67 30.51 0.59
CA GLU A 288 15.82 31.97 0.48
C GLU A 288 15.60 32.51 -0.94
N GLY A 289 16.09 31.82 -1.97
CA GLY A 289 16.00 32.27 -3.36
C GLY A 289 14.57 32.33 -3.90
N HIS A 290 13.62 31.65 -3.25
CA HIS A 290 12.23 31.54 -3.70
C HIS A 290 11.23 32.40 -2.93
N HIS A 291 11.69 33.11 -1.89
CA HIS A 291 10.80 33.89 -1.03
C HIS A 291 9.96 34.90 -1.82
N LYS A 292 10.58 35.67 -2.72
CA LYS A 292 9.88 36.75 -3.44
C LYS A 292 9.06 36.26 -4.64
N ASN A 293 9.58 35.33 -5.42
CA ASN A 293 8.96 34.96 -6.71
C ASN A 293 7.91 33.86 -6.59
N ARG A 294 8.05 32.92 -5.64
CA ARG A 294 7.16 31.77 -5.51
C ARG A 294 6.21 31.89 -4.32
N LEU A 295 6.70 32.28 -3.14
CA LEU A 295 5.83 32.35 -1.95
C LEU A 295 4.77 33.46 -2.06
N GLU A 296 5.05 34.56 -2.77
CA GLU A 296 4.04 35.59 -3.06
C GLU A 296 2.87 35.02 -3.87
N VAL A 297 3.14 34.16 -4.85
CA VAL A 297 2.09 33.48 -5.63
C VAL A 297 1.22 32.62 -4.72
N LEU A 298 1.83 31.80 -3.85
CA LEU A 298 1.09 30.94 -2.92
C LEU A 298 0.23 31.77 -1.95
N LYS A 299 0.77 32.87 -1.42
CA LYS A 299 0.07 33.78 -0.50
C LYS A 299 -1.10 34.49 -1.16
N ASN A 300 -0.95 34.88 -2.43
CA ASN A 300 -1.99 35.57 -3.18
C ASN A 300 -3.04 34.62 -3.76
N THR A 301 -2.85 33.31 -3.64
CA THR A 301 -3.77 32.28 -4.11
C THR A 301 -4.29 31.45 -2.95
N TRP A 302 -3.86 30.20 -2.83
CA TRP A 302 -4.53 29.18 -2.04
C TRP A 302 -4.12 29.15 -0.56
N THR A 303 -2.94 29.66 -0.22
CA THR A 303 -2.47 29.64 1.20
C THR A 303 -3.07 30.76 2.04
N SER A 304 -3.66 31.79 1.41
CA SER A 304 -4.33 32.92 2.10
C SER A 304 -5.43 32.48 3.07
N GLY A 305 -6.18 31.42 2.73
CA GLY A 305 -7.28 30.87 3.53
C GLY A 305 -6.87 29.79 4.52
N VAL A 306 -5.57 29.45 4.61
CA VAL A 306 -5.08 28.35 5.45
C VAL A 306 -4.72 28.86 6.84
N LYS A 307 -5.40 28.35 7.88
CA LYS A 307 -5.22 28.81 9.26
C LYS A 307 -3.86 28.41 9.87
N ARG A 308 -3.33 27.25 9.50
CA ARG A 308 -2.09 26.68 10.04
C ARG A 308 -1.13 26.41 8.88
N VAL A 309 -0.35 27.42 8.52
CA VAL A 309 0.64 27.33 7.45
C VAL A 309 2.01 27.78 7.96
N GLU A 310 3.05 27.04 7.61
CA GLU A 310 4.44 27.44 7.81
C GLU A 310 5.23 27.31 6.50
N TYR A 311 6.05 28.32 6.20
CA TYR A 311 6.96 28.30 5.05
C TYR A 311 8.35 27.88 5.54
N CYS A 312 8.65 26.60 5.42
CA CYS A 312 9.86 25.95 5.92
C CYS A 312 11.04 26.20 4.97
N SER A 313 12.01 27.01 5.41
CA SER A 313 13.11 27.53 4.61
C SER A 313 14.48 27.23 5.26
N ASP A 314 15.55 27.60 4.57
CA ASP A 314 16.92 27.69 5.09
C ASP A 314 17.26 29.08 5.66
N LYS A 315 16.29 30.02 5.62
CA LYS A 315 16.44 31.37 6.18
C LYS A 315 15.12 31.96 6.65
N GLU A 316 15.16 32.64 7.79
CA GLU A 316 14.04 33.44 8.30
C GLU A 316 13.90 34.74 7.50
N ASP A 317 12.68 34.99 7.02
CA ASP A 317 12.24 36.24 6.42
C ASP A 317 11.00 36.71 7.18
N ARG A 318 11.02 37.94 7.70
CA ARG A 318 9.90 38.48 8.48
C ARG A 318 8.79 39.06 7.61
N ALA A 319 9.08 39.39 6.36
CA ALA A 319 8.08 39.90 5.41
C ALA A 319 7.17 38.78 4.90
N ILE A 320 7.75 37.59 4.73
CA ILE A 320 7.04 36.35 4.43
C ILE A 320 7.47 35.39 5.53
N PRO A 321 6.68 35.23 6.62
CA PRO A 321 7.12 34.63 7.89
C PRO A 321 7.58 33.18 7.70
N THR A 322 8.80 33.02 7.18
CA THR A 322 9.44 31.74 6.92
C THR A 322 10.11 31.27 8.20
N VAL A 323 10.17 29.96 8.35
CA VAL A 323 10.84 29.31 9.46
C VAL A 323 12.13 28.74 8.95
N ASP A 324 13.25 29.23 9.50
CA ASP A 324 14.55 28.60 9.30
C ASP A 324 14.60 27.26 10.04
N LEU A 325 14.75 26.16 9.28
CA LEU A 325 14.88 24.82 9.83
C LEU A 325 16.32 24.47 10.25
N GLY A 326 17.29 25.36 9.99
CA GLY A 326 18.72 25.07 10.16
C GLY A 326 19.28 24.09 9.14
N ILE A 327 18.53 23.82 8.05
CA ILE A 327 18.91 22.92 6.96
C ILE A 327 19.11 23.74 5.69
N GLY A 328 20.33 23.78 5.16
CA GLY A 328 20.67 24.51 3.95
C GLY A 328 19.96 23.99 2.69
N ASN A 329 19.91 24.82 1.65
CA ASN A 329 19.40 24.39 0.34
C ASN A 329 20.33 23.39 -0.37
N THR A 330 19.73 22.52 -1.18
CA THR A 330 20.40 21.45 -1.94
C THR A 330 19.81 21.39 -3.35
N GLU A 331 20.58 20.92 -4.35
CA GLU A 331 20.10 20.88 -5.75
C GLU A 331 19.50 19.53 -6.18
N ARG A 332 19.80 18.42 -5.46
CA ARG A 332 19.49 17.05 -5.92
C ARG A 332 18.41 16.32 -5.13
N GLY A 333 18.11 16.77 -3.92
CA GLY A 333 17.16 16.11 -3.04
C GLY A 333 17.10 16.80 -1.69
N HIS A 334 15.96 16.70 -1.02
CA HIS A 334 15.62 17.50 0.15
C HIS A 334 15.31 16.65 1.39
N CYS A 335 15.84 15.44 1.47
CA CYS A 335 15.52 14.49 2.54
C CYS A 335 15.71 15.10 3.94
N ALA A 336 16.86 15.71 4.23
CA ALA A 336 17.10 16.31 5.55
C ALA A 336 16.07 17.40 5.91
N LYS A 337 15.65 18.21 4.93
CA LYS A 337 14.64 19.26 5.11
C LYS A 337 13.27 18.66 5.41
N THR A 338 12.87 17.62 4.69
CA THR A 338 11.60 16.91 4.92
C THR A 338 11.56 16.21 6.27
N TRP A 339 12.67 15.61 6.73
CA TRP A 339 12.76 15.05 8.09
C TRP A 339 12.73 16.13 9.18
N ALA A 340 13.33 17.31 8.93
CA ALA A 340 13.20 18.44 9.84
C ALA A 340 11.75 18.94 9.93
N ILE A 341 11.01 18.95 8.81
CA ILE A 341 9.57 19.24 8.77
C ILE A 341 8.77 18.23 9.59
N PHE A 342 9.04 16.93 9.46
CA PHE A 342 8.37 15.91 10.26
C PHE A 342 8.56 16.13 11.77
N ARG A 343 9.80 16.37 12.22
CA ARG A 343 10.07 16.63 13.64
C ARG A 343 9.38 17.92 14.10
N ARG A 344 9.48 18.98 13.31
CA ARG A 344 8.82 20.25 13.58
C ARG A 344 7.30 20.09 13.71
N PHE A 345 6.66 19.35 12.83
CA PHE A 345 5.23 19.06 12.91
C PHE A 345 4.86 18.39 14.24
N ILE A 346 5.65 17.40 14.69
CA ILE A 346 5.43 16.72 15.96
C ILE A 346 5.56 17.70 17.14
N ASP A 347 6.58 18.56 17.11
CA ASP A 347 6.94 19.47 18.20
C ASP A 347 5.98 20.67 18.35
N VAL A 348 5.58 21.31 17.25
CA VAL A 348 4.87 22.60 17.30
C VAL A 348 3.37 22.50 17.04
N SER A 349 2.90 21.41 16.43
CA SER A 349 1.50 21.34 15.98
C SER A 349 0.51 20.99 17.09
N GLY A 350 0.99 20.44 18.20
CA GLY A 350 0.17 19.91 19.29
C GLY A 350 -0.59 18.63 18.90
N ALA A 351 -1.10 17.92 19.90
CA ALA A 351 -1.75 16.61 19.72
C ALA A 351 -3.09 16.66 18.94
N GLY A 352 -3.67 17.86 18.81
CA GLY A 352 -4.88 18.09 18.01
C GLY A 352 -4.64 18.11 16.50
N ALA A 353 -3.40 18.32 16.04
CA ALA A 353 -3.09 18.22 14.62
C ALA A 353 -2.97 16.75 14.20
N LYS A 354 -3.86 16.32 13.30
CA LYS A 354 -3.96 14.94 12.81
C LYS A 354 -3.31 14.75 11.45
N TRP A 355 -3.33 15.79 10.63
CA TRP A 355 -2.84 15.77 9.25
C TRP A 355 -1.69 16.76 9.06
N LEU A 356 -0.62 16.30 8.44
CA LEU A 356 0.42 17.14 7.87
C LEU A 356 0.27 17.13 6.35
N VAL A 357 0.19 18.31 5.75
CA VAL A 357 0.29 18.49 4.30
C VAL A 357 1.64 19.13 4.01
N ILE A 358 2.45 18.48 3.18
CA ILE A 358 3.71 19.01 2.66
C ILE A 358 3.52 19.34 1.19
N ALA A 359 3.92 20.54 0.77
CA ALA A 359 3.95 20.94 -0.63
C ALA A 359 5.22 21.71 -0.97
N ASP A 360 5.63 21.69 -2.23
CA ASP A 360 6.75 22.51 -2.72
C ASP A 360 6.29 23.94 -3.02
N ASP A 361 7.23 24.88 -3.02
CA ASP A 361 6.93 26.31 -3.23
C ASP A 361 6.40 26.67 -4.64
N ASP A 362 6.44 25.74 -5.58
CA ASP A 362 5.83 25.81 -6.91
C ASP A 362 4.65 24.84 -7.09
N THR A 363 3.94 24.54 -6.00
CA THR A 363 2.72 23.72 -6.01
C THR A 363 1.47 24.57 -5.76
N LEU A 364 0.49 24.46 -6.64
CA LEU A 364 -0.84 25.07 -6.45
C LEU A 364 -1.82 24.02 -5.96
N MET A 365 -2.71 24.39 -5.03
CA MET A 365 -3.73 23.49 -4.51
C MET A 365 -5.10 24.13 -4.40
N ASN A 366 -6.16 23.33 -4.57
CA ASN A 366 -7.50 23.66 -4.11
C ASN A 366 -7.68 23.14 -2.67
N TRP A 367 -7.68 24.05 -1.71
CA TRP A 367 -7.77 23.70 -0.28
C TRP A 367 -9.11 23.06 0.11
N LYS A 368 -10.21 23.42 -0.56
CA LYS A 368 -11.55 22.87 -0.28
C LYS A 368 -11.62 21.40 -0.71
N ARG A 369 -11.20 21.09 -1.94
CA ARG A 369 -11.18 19.72 -2.48
C ARG A 369 -10.22 18.83 -1.69
N LEU A 370 -9.06 19.36 -1.27
CA LEU A 370 -8.15 18.67 -0.35
C LEU A 370 -8.87 18.30 0.95
N LYS A 371 -9.53 19.26 1.61
CA LYS A 371 -10.28 18.97 2.85
C LYS A 371 -11.41 17.97 2.65
N GLN A 372 -12.11 18.02 1.51
CA GLN A 372 -13.16 17.04 1.18
C GLN A 372 -12.58 15.64 1.03
N MET A 373 -11.41 15.52 0.38
CA MET A 373 -10.70 14.25 0.23
C MET A 373 -10.29 13.66 1.59
N LEU A 374 -9.76 14.48 2.51
CA LEU A 374 -9.37 13.99 3.85
C LEU A 374 -10.54 13.45 4.69
N LYS A 375 -11.78 13.88 4.43
CA LYS A 375 -12.96 13.35 5.12
C LYS A 375 -13.23 11.88 4.79
N MET A 376 -12.62 11.32 3.76
CA MET A 376 -12.83 9.93 3.35
C MET A 376 -12.00 8.95 4.19
N TYR A 377 -11.03 9.44 4.96
CA TYR A 377 -10.02 8.63 5.67
C TYR A 377 -10.07 8.85 7.19
N ASP A 378 -9.83 7.80 7.97
CA ASP A 378 -9.73 7.91 9.42
C ASP A 378 -8.40 8.63 9.78
N PRO A 379 -8.43 9.76 10.51
CA PRO A 379 -7.21 10.47 10.92
C PRO A 379 -6.30 9.69 11.88
N ASN A 380 -6.76 8.59 12.46
CA ASN A 380 -5.97 7.73 13.35
C ASN A 380 -5.26 6.60 12.59
N ASP A 381 -5.71 6.28 11.38
CA ASP A 381 -5.03 5.30 10.54
C ASP A 381 -3.62 5.77 10.21
N LYS A 382 -2.74 4.82 9.96
CA LYS A 382 -1.35 5.08 9.61
C LYS A 382 -1.22 5.05 8.09
N ILE A 383 -1.53 6.16 7.44
CA ILE A 383 -1.54 6.28 5.97
C ILE A 383 -0.78 7.50 5.46
N ILE A 384 -0.35 7.39 4.20
CA ILE A 384 0.18 8.47 3.37
C ILE A 384 -0.73 8.60 2.14
N ILE A 385 -1.05 9.83 1.74
CA ILE A 385 -1.86 10.11 0.55
C ILE A 385 -1.04 11.00 -0.38
N GLY A 386 -1.01 10.67 -1.67
CA GLY A 386 -0.29 11.43 -2.69
C GLY A 386 -0.56 10.91 -4.11
N GLU A 387 0.05 11.55 -5.11
CA GLU A 387 0.21 10.88 -6.41
C GLU A 387 1.27 9.78 -6.23
N ARG A 388 0.90 8.51 -6.48
CA ARG A 388 1.71 7.35 -6.16
C ARG A 388 2.54 6.95 -7.36
N TYR A 389 3.85 6.95 -7.21
CA TYR A 389 4.79 6.31 -8.15
C TYR A 389 5.37 5.04 -7.54
N GLY A 390 5.94 4.20 -8.40
CA GLY A 390 6.55 2.93 -8.00
C GLY A 390 7.98 2.80 -8.51
N PHE A 391 8.81 2.08 -7.74
CA PHE A 391 10.18 1.78 -8.12
C PHE A 391 10.54 0.31 -7.85
N GLY A 392 11.25 -0.30 -8.79
CA GLY A 392 11.87 -1.62 -8.63
C GLY A 392 10.89 -2.79 -8.57
N PHE A 393 9.69 -2.66 -9.15
CA PHE A 393 8.75 -3.77 -9.15
C PHE A 393 9.28 -4.99 -9.88
N SER A 394 9.22 -6.14 -9.23
CA SER A 394 9.42 -7.44 -9.88
C SER A 394 8.25 -7.75 -10.82
N ILE A 395 8.44 -8.73 -11.70
CA ILE A 395 7.41 -9.18 -12.64
C ILE A 395 6.14 -9.69 -11.93
N ASP A 396 6.28 -10.20 -10.71
CA ASP A 396 5.18 -10.64 -9.85
C ASP A 396 4.70 -9.56 -8.86
N GLY A 397 5.33 -8.37 -8.85
CA GLY A 397 4.92 -7.23 -8.02
C GLY A 397 5.10 -7.46 -6.51
N LEU A 398 5.87 -8.48 -6.12
CA LEU A 398 6.14 -8.83 -4.72
C LEU A 398 7.36 -8.09 -4.14
N SER A 399 8.25 -7.56 -4.98
CA SER A 399 9.33 -6.65 -4.59
C SER A 399 9.15 -5.28 -5.23
N GLY A 400 9.89 -4.29 -4.74
CA GLY A 400 9.76 -2.88 -5.14
C GLY A 400 9.20 -2.07 -3.99
N TYR A 401 8.87 -0.80 -4.24
CA TYR A 401 8.17 0.04 -3.29
C TYR A 401 7.44 1.20 -3.96
N ASP A 402 6.39 1.65 -3.29
CA ASP A 402 5.63 2.85 -3.62
C ASP A 402 6.30 4.08 -3.00
N TYR A 403 6.14 5.24 -3.63
CA TYR A 403 6.47 6.53 -3.03
C TYR A 403 5.48 7.62 -3.48
N PRO A 404 5.11 8.57 -2.60
CA PRO A 404 4.30 9.71 -2.98
C PRO A 404 5.18 10.77 -3.64
N THR A 405 4.77 11.33 -4.77
CA THR A 405 5.57 12.37 -5.42
C THR A 405 5.56 13.67 -4.59
N GLY A 406 6.73 14.27 -4.41
CA GLY A 406 6.87 15.45 -3.54
C GLY A 406 6.13 16.69 -4.04
N GLY A 407 6.17 16.92 -5.36
CA GLY A 407 5.63 18.11 -6.00
C GLY A 407 4.11 18.10 -6.17
N SER A 408 3.48 16.92 -6.29
CA SER A 408 2.01 16.82 -6.27
C SER A 408 1.41 17.23 -4.92
N GLY A 409 2.23 17.20 -3.87
CA GLY A 409 1.82 17.38 -2.48
C GLY A 409 1.67 16.03 -1.78
N MET A 410 2.27 15.93 -0.60
CA MET A 410 2.28 14.71 0.20
C MET A 410 1.51 14.95 1.49
N ILE A 411 0.56 14.06 1.80
CA ILE A 411 -0.27 14.16 3.00
C ILE A 411 0.00 12.97 3.91
N PHE A 412 0.19 13.26 5.19
CA PHE A 412 0.52 12.27 6.20
C PHE A 412 -0.44 12.38 7.38
N THR A 413 -0.87 11.23 7.86
CA THR A 413 -1.42 11.13 9.22
C THR A 413 -0.30 11.30 10.24
N ARG A 414 -0.63 11.82 11.41
CA ARG A 414 0.35 11.98 12.51
C ARG A 414 0.99 10.64 12.90
N SER A 415 0.19 9.58 12.97
CA SER A 415 0.65 8.22 13.28
C SER A 415 1.64 7.68 12.24
N ALA A 416 1.47 8.03 10.95
CA ALA A 416 2.44 7.70 9.91
C ALA A 416 3.78 8.39 10.12
N ILE A 417 3.80 9.68 10.47
CA ILE A 417 5.04 10.42 10.74
C ILE A 417 5.75 9.85 11.96
N GLU A 418 5.03 9.61 13.05
CA GLU A 418 5.60 9.03 14.27
C GLU A 418 6.21 7.65 14.00
N SER A 419 5.56 6.83 13.18
CA SER A 419 6.09 5.53 12.75
C SER A 419 7.33 5.66 11.85
N ILE A 420 7.31 6.59 10.87
CA ILE A 420 8.47 6.86 10.00
C ILE A 420 9.66 7.31 10.82
N LEU A 421 9.51 8.30 11.72
CA LEU A 421 10.61 8.81 12.55
C LEU A 421 11.17 7.75 13.51
N LYS A 422 10.37 6.75 13.89
CA LYS A 422 10.81 5.64 14.73
C LYS A 422 11.63 4.61 13.95
N VAL A 423 11.21 4.24 12.74
CA VAL A 423 11.87 3.22 11.91
C VAL A 423 13.03 3.80 11.10
N CYS A 424 12.85 5.01 10.57
CA CYS A 424 13.80 5.80 9.81
C CYS A 424 14.08 7.14 10.51
N PRO A 425 14.91 7.15 11.57
CA PRO A 425 15.18 8.37 12.34
C PRO A 425 15.93 9.44 11.56
N SER A 426 16.65 9.06 10.49
CA SER A 426 17.42 9.97 9.63
C SER A 426 17.50 9.46 8.19
N CYS A 427 17.79 10.37 7.27
CA CYS A 427 18.15 10.05 5.89
C CYS A 427 19.50 9.32 5.81
N ALA A 428 19.74 8.58 4.74
CA ALA A 428 21.07 8.00 4.47
C ALA A 428 22.06 9.10 4.05
N ALA A 429 21.63 10.03 3.20
CA ALA A 429 22.28 11.30 2.94
C ALA A 429 21.26 12.45 2.93
N ASP A 430 21.71 13.64 3.35
CA ASP A 430 20.84 14.83 3.43
C ASP A 430 20.25 15.24 2.07
N THR A 431 20.97 14.91 0.99
CA THR A 431 20.63 15.23 -0.41
C THR A 431 19.88 14.11 -1.13
N ASP A 432 19.48 13.05 -0.43
CA ASP A 432 18.68 11.99 -1.05
C ASP A 432 17.32 12.54 -1.51
N PRO A 433 16.72 11.97 -2.58
CA PRO A 433 15.34 12.26 -2.94
C PRO A 433 14.42 11.94 -1.78
N ASP A 434 13.68 12.95 -1.30
CA ASP A 434 12.88 12.83 -0.09
C ASP A 434 11.68 11.90 -0.30
N ASP A 435 11.02 12.00 -1.44
CA ASP A 435 9.91 11.15 -1.86
C ASP A 435 10.27 9.65 -1.88
N MET A 436 11.35 9.26 -2.56
CA MET A 436 11.80 7.87 -2.61
C MET A 436 12.24 7.37 -1.23
N THR A 437 12.88 8.22 -0.42
CA THR A 437 13.26 7.86 0.96
C THR A 437 12.01 7.64 1.82
N ILE A 438 10.98 8.48 1.67
CA ILE A 438 9.67 8.28 2.31
C ILE A 438 9.09 6.92 1.90
N GLY A 439 9.14 6.56 0.62
CA GLY A 439 8.66 5.27 0.13
C GLY A 439 9.34 4.07 0.80
N ILE A 440 10.68 4.05 0.84
CA ILE A 440 11.47 3.01 1.52
C ILE A 440 11.07 2.90 3.00
N CYS A 441 10.91 4.03 3.66
CA CYS A 441 10.54 4.09 5.07
C CYS A 441 9.08 3.70 5.33
N ALA A 442 8.17 4.02 4.43
CA ALA A 442 6.78 3.62 4.47
C ALA A 442 6.65 2.10 4.33
N THR A 443 7.31 1.51 3.34
CA THR A 443 7.40 0.05 3.16
C THR A 443 7.98 -0.63 4.40
N SER A 444 9.10 -0.13 4.93
CA SER A 444 9.73 -0.69 6.14
C SER A 444 8.86 -0.56 7.41
N SER A 445 7.93 0.40 7.42
CA SER A 445 7.04 0.70 8.54
C SER A 445 5.65 0.09 8.38
N GLY A 446 5.37 -0.63 7.29
CA GLY A 446 4.03 -1.12 6.94
C GLY A 446 3.01 0.01 6.87
N ILE A 447 3.32 1.06 6.12
CA ILE A 447 2.47 2.24 5.90
C ILE A 447 2.05 2.24 4.43
N PRO A 448 0.76 2.06 4.11
CA PRO A 448 0.31 2.13 2.73
C PRO A 448 0.36 3.57 2.21
N ILE A 449 0.68 3.69 0.92
CA ILE A 449 0.57 4.94 0.16
C ILE A 449 -0.69 4.84 -0.71
N VAL A 450 -1.67 5.67 -0.39
CA VAL A 450 -2.94 5.76 -1.10
C VAL A 450 -2.77 6.73 -2.27
N HIS A 451 -3.07 6.24 -3.47
CA HIS A 451 -3.07 7.08 -4.66
C HIS A 451 -4.31 7.98 -4.69
N GLU A 452 -4.09 9.29 -4.81
CA GLU A 452 -5.14 10.26 -5.11
C GLU A 452 -4.94 10.80 -6.53
N SER A 453 -5.83 10.42 -7.44
CA SER A 453 -5.74 10.72 -8.87
C SER A 453 -5.92 12.21 -9.22
N ARG A 454 -6.37 13.02 -8.25
CA ARG A 454 -6.53 14.48 -8.41
C ARG A 454 -5.28 15.26 -7.98
N LEU A 455 -4.24 14.61 -7.45
CA LEU A 455 -2.94 15.24 -7.16
C LEU A 455 -1.99 15.03 -8.34
N HIS A 456 -1.30 16.10 -8.77
CA HIS A 456 -0.52 16.08 -10.01
C HIS A 456 0.90 16.67 -9.85
N GLN A 457 1.92 15.87 -10.15
CA GLN A 457 3.36 16.19 -10.13
C GLN A 457 3.81 17.06 -11.31
N ALA A 458 2.94 17.29 -12.29
CA ALA A 458 3.24 18.11 -13.46
C ALA A 458 2.20 19.21 -13.69
N ARG A 459 2.36 19.95 -14.78
CA ARG A 459 1.50 21.09 -15.13
C ARG A 459 0.22 20.57 -15.80
N PRO A 460 -0.87 21.34 -15.82
CA PRO A 460 -2.11 20.90 -16.46
C PRO A 460 -1.95 20.46 -17.92
N GLN A 461 -1.12 21.14 -18.71
CA GLN A 461 -0.89 20.76 -20.11
C GLN A 461 -0.17 19.43 -20.30
N ASP A 462 0.53 18.95 -19.26
CA ASP A 462 1.23 17.67 -19.29
C ASP A 462 0.27 16.48 -19.11
N TYR A 463 -1.04 16.70 -19.00
CA TYR A 463 -2.06 15.66 -18.86
C TYR A 463 -3.15 15.78 -19.93
N ALA A 464 -3.71 14.64 -20.35
CA ALA A 464 -4.90 14.62 -21.22
C ALA A 464 -6.07 15.40 -20.59
N PRO A 465 -6.79 16.27 -21.33
CA PRO A 465 -7.89 17.07 -20.79
C PRO A 465 -8.99 16.24 -20.10
N GLY A 466 -9.29 15.04 -20.62
CA GLY A 466 -10.26 14.13 -20.04
C GLY A 466 -9.85 13.51 -18.70
N TYR A 467 -8.57 13.61 -18.32
CA TYR A 467 -8.05 13.14 -17.04
C TYR A 467 -8.21 14.17 -15.92
N LEU A 468 -8.22 15.47 -16.26
CA LEU A 468 -8.20 16.58 -15.31
C LEU A 468 -9.58 16.94 -14.73
N LYS A 469 -10.28 15.94 -14.17
CA LYS A 469 -11.56 16.15 -13.51
C LYS A 469 -11.35 16.54 -12.04
N ASP A 470 -11.81 17.73 -11.67
CA ASP A 470 -11.77 18.27 -10.30
C ASP A 470 -10.40 18.16 -9.60
N PRO A 471 -9.31 18.65 -10.22
CA PRO A 471 -7.96 18.50 -9.67
C PRO A 471 -7.83 19.15 -8.27
N ILE A 472 -7.03 18.53 -7.41
CA ILE A 472 -6.65 19.06 -6.09
C ILE A 472 -5.36 19.85 -6.21
N SER A 473 -4.37 19.39 -6.99
CA SER A 473 -3.09 20.09 -7.11
C SER A 473 -2.51 20.03 -8.51
N PHE A 474 -1.59 20.95 -8.79
CA PHE A 474 -0.65 20.93 -9.91
C PHE A 474 0.71 21.46 -9.44
N HIS A 475 1.76 21.02 -10.12
CA HIS A 475 3.13 21.36 -9.79
C HIS A 475 3.88 22.01 -10.97
N LYS A 476 5.00 22.67 -10.66
CA LYS A 476 5.93 23.40 -11.55
C LYS A 476 5.36 24.70 -12.10
N PHE A 477 5.99 25.82 -11.72
CA PHE A 477 5.67 27.15 -12.27
C PHE A 477 6.36 27.44 -13.61
N THR A 478 7.19 26.54 -14.11
CA THR A 478 7.94 26.72 -15.36
C THR A 478 7.03 26.67 -16.58
N ASP A 479 7.17 27.67 -17.45
CA ASP A 479 6.43 27.85 -18.71
C ASP A 479 4.90 27.95 -18.53
N ILE A 480 4.44 28.40 -17.36
CA ILE A 480 3.03 28.72 -17.09
C ILE A 480 2.90 30.05 -16.35
N ASP A 481 1.71 30.64 -16.42
CA ASP A 481 1.27 31.64 -15.44
C ASP A 481 0.55 30.91 -14.30
N PRO A 482 1.16 30.81 -13.10
CA PRO A 482 0.57 30.07 -11.99
C PRO A 482 -0.73 30.70 -11.47
N ILE A 483 -0.89 32.02 -11.57
CA ILE A 483 -2.12 32.70 -11.16
C ILE A 483 -3.25 32.32 -12.11
N ALA A 484 -3.00 32.38 -13.42
CA ALA A 484 -3.99 31.98 -14.42
C ALA A 484 -4.38 30.50 -14.29
N VAL A 485 -3.40 29.61 -14.05
CA VAL A 485 -3.65 28.19 -13.81
C VAL A 485 -4.51 27.97 -12.58
N TYR A 486 -4.19 28.63 -11.46
CA TYR A 486 -4.98 28.52 -10.23
C TYR A 486 -6.44 28.90 -10.47
N TYR A 487 -6.70 30.07 -11.05
CA TYR A 487 -8.06 30.53 -11.30
C TYR A 487 -8.81 29.68 -12.33
N LYS A 488 -8.12 29.06 -13.28
CA LYS A 488 -8.75 28.23 -14.30
C LYS A 488 -9.15 26.84 -13.79
N TYR A 489 -8.31 26.20 -12.98
CA TYR A 489 -8.48 24.78 -12.63
C TYR A 489 -8.77 24.51 -11.14
N LEU A 490 -8.27 25.37 -10.26
CA LEU A 490 -8.22 25.12 -8.81
C LEU A 490 -9.09 26.09 -8.01
N PHE A 491 -9.63 27.14 -8.63
CA PHE A 491 -10.52 28.09 -7.97
C PHE A 491 -11.99 27.74 -8.23
N ASP A 492 -12.76 27.56 -7.15
CA ASP A 492 -14.20 27.31 -7.22
C ASP A 492 -14.97 28.64 -7.21
N PHE A 493 -15.33 29.16 -8.39
CA PHE A 493 -16.05 30.44 -8.52
C PHE A 493 -17.41 30.46 -7.81
N GLU A 494 -18.10 29.32 -7.77
CA GLU A 494 -19.44 29.19 -7.19
C GLU A 494 -19.46 29.49 -5.68
N ASP A 495 -18.39 29.15 -4.96
CA ASP A 495 -18.28 29.41 -3.53
C ASP A 495 -18.07 30.89 -3.20
N HIS A 496 -17.35 31.63 -4.05
CA HIS A 496 -17.12 33.06 -3.85
C HIS A 496 -18.40 33.89 -4.02
N VAL A 497 -19.27 33.49 -4.93
CA VAL A 497 -20.58 34.13 -5.11
C VAL A 497 -21.48 33.83 -3.91
N GLN A 498 -21.47 32.59 -3.40
CA GLN A 498 -22.26 32.19 -2.24
C GLN A 498 -21.80 32.92 -0.96
N GLN A 499 -20.49 33.04 -0.72
CA GLN A 499 -19.93 33.78 0.43
C GLN A 499 -20.27 35.26 0.40
N ASN A 500 -20.23 35.90 -0.78
CA ASN A 500 -20.61 37.30 -0.93
C ASN A 500 -22.14 37.53 -0.72
N GLN A 501 -22.97 36.56 -1.09
CA GLN A 501 -24.42 36.63 -0.84
C GLN A 501 -24.79 36.39 0.63
N ASP A 502 -24.05 35.53 1.34
CA ASP A 502 -24.26 35.31 2.77
C ASP A 502 -23.70 36.45 3.62
N SER A 503 -22.58 37.08 3.22
CA SER A 503 -22.09 38.30 3.87
C SER A 503 -23.07 39.47 3.75
N ASP A 504 -23.66 39.67 2.57
CA ASP A 504 -24.68 40.72 2.32
C ASP A 504 -25.97 40.48 3.11
N LYS A 505 -26.27 39.24 3.51
CA LYS A 505 -27.44 38.90 4.35
C LYS A 505 -27.20 39.08 5.85
N THR A 506 -25.94 39.12 6.29
CA THR A 506 -25.57 39.39 7.69
C THR A 506 -25.36 40.88 7.99
N GLU A 507 -25.33 41.75 6.97
CA GLU A 507 -25.21 43.21 7.11
C GLU A 507 -26.56 43.97 6.98
N LEU A 508 -27.69 43.25 6.92
CA LEU A 508 -29.06 43.78 6.97
C LEU A 508 -29.77 43.30 8.25
#